data_AF-A0A6B2DGV2-F1
#
_entry.id   AF-A0A6B2DGV2-F1
#
_cell.length_a   1.000
_cell.length_b   1.000
_cell.length_c   1.000
_cell.angle_alpha   90.00
_cell.angle_beta   90.00
_cell.angle_gamma   90.00
#
_symmetry.space_group_name_H-M   'P 1'
#
loop_
_entity.id
_entity.type
_entity.pdbx_description
1 polymer ?
#
loop_
_entity_poly.entity_id
_entity_poly.type
_entity_poly.pdbx_seq_one_letter_code
_entity_poly.pdbx_strand_id
1 'polypeptide(L)'
;CARLPLALRIAGSRLAIRPHLRLGELAGRLEDEVRRLDELTVSDLAVRGSIALSYEGLRPPARRAFRLLGRCRLADLPAWAVTTLIGTPDADEAVEELVEASLLEARGADQTGEGRYRMHDLVRLYAAELAEDTGGLRTVLSATLALADAAAARLP
;
A
#
# COMPACT_ATOMS: atom_id res chain seq x y z
N CYS A 1 2.42 -22.94 7.55
CA CYS A 1 1.21 -23.54 6.96
C CYS A 1 -0.05 -22.78 7.33
N ALA A 2 -0.33 -21.66 6.66
CA ALA A 2 -1.66 -21.02 6.67
C ALA A 2 -1.77 -20.10 5.43
N ARG A 3 -1.93 -20.71 4.25
CA ARG A 3 -2.15 -20.00 2.97
C ARG A 3 -3.64 -19.87 2.65
N LEU A 4 -4.45 -19.52 3.63
CA LEU A 4 -5.87 -19.27 3.39
C LEU A 4 -6.03 -17.77 3.11
N PRO A 5 -6.55 -17.39 1.93
CA PRO A 5 -6.90 -16.01 1.62
C PRO A 5 -7.70 -15.40 2.78
N LEU A 6 -7.47 -14.12 3.07
CA LEU A 6 -8.15 -13.37 4.13
C LEU A 6 -9.68 -13.55 4.08
N ALA A 7 -10.21 -13.72 2.87
CA ALA A 7 -11.58 -14.11 2.55
C ALA A 7 -12.09 -15.35 3.31
N LEU A 8 -11.33 -16.45 3.33
CA LEU A 8 -11.72 -17.70 3.99
C LEU A 8 -11.76 -17.57 5.53
N ARG A 9 -10.93 -16.70 6.10
CA ARG A 9 -10.96 -16.40 7.54
C ARG A 9 -12.20 -15.60 7.94
N ILE A 10 -12.63 -14.67 7.09
CA ILE A 10 -13.83 -13.86 7.32
C ILE A 10 -15.09 -14.74 7.18
N ALA A 11 -15.13 -15.63 6.18
CA ALA A 11 -16.24 -16.58 6.02
C ALA A 11 -16.33 -17.55 7.21
N GLY A 12 -15.20 -18.16 7.62
CA GLY A 12 -15.16 -19.10 8.74
C GLY A 12 -15.60 -18.50 10.08
N SER A 13 -15.26 -17.23 10.34
CA SER A 13 -15.67 -16.55 11.58
C SER A 13 -17.16 -16.18 11.62
N ARG A 14 -17.80 -15.96 10.47
CA ARG A 14 -19.25 -15.64 10.39
C ARG A 14 -20.15 -16.87 10.46
N LEU A 15 -19.69 -18.02 9.95
CA LEU A 15 -20.35 -19.32 10.10
C LEU A 15 -20.49 -19.77 11.56
N ALA A 16 -19.49 -19.47 12.38
CA ALA A 16 -19.48 -19.82 13.81
C ALA A 16 -20.60 -19.13 14.62
N ILE A 17 -21.26 -18.10 14.06
CA ILE A 17 -22.19 -17.24 14.80
C ILE A 17 -23.66 -17.66 14.63
N ARG A 18 -24.03 -18.52 13.65
CA ARG A 18 -25.45 -18.82 13.34
C ARG A 18 -25.75 -20.30 13.02
N PRO A 19 -25.80 -21.20 14.02
CA PRO A 19 -25.93 -22.65 13.83
C PRO A 19 -27.34 -23.19 13.51
N HIS A 20 -28.37 -22.34 13.42
CA HIS A 20 -29.79 -22.77 13.33
C HIS A 20 -30.38 -22.74 11.91
N LEU A 21 -29.56 -22.51 10.88
CA LEU A 21 -30.03 -22.50 9.48
C LEU A 21 -30.15 -23.92 8.91
N ARG A 22 -31.21 -24.17 8.14
CA ARG A 22 -31.41 -25.46 7.45
C ARG A 22 -30.32 -25.65 6.39
N LEU A 23 -29.79 -26.87 6.27
CA LEU A 23 -28.63 -27.22 5.43
C LEU A 23 -28.72 -26.73 3.98
N GLY A 24 -29.90 -26.79 3.34
CA GLY A 24 -30.08 -26.34 1.95
C GLY A 24 -30.09 -24.82 1.77
N GLU A 25 -30.65 -24.08 2.74
CA GLU A 25 -30.63 -22.62 2.75
C GLU A 25 -29.23 -22.08 3.11
N LEU A 26 -28.49 -22.83 3.94
CA LEU A 26 -27.10 -22.58 4.23
C LEU A 26 -26.21 -22.81 3.00
N ALA A 27 -26.45 -23.89 2.26
CA ALA A 27 -25.69 -24.22 1.05
C ALA A 27 -25.85 -23.15 -0.06
N GLY A 28 -27.09 -22.72 -0.35
CA GLY A 28 -27.32 -21.68 -1.35
C GLY A 28 -26.72 -20.33 -0.97
N ARG A 29 -26.80 -19.94 0.32
CA ARG A 29 -26.17 -18.69 0.79
C ARG A 29 -24.66 -18.77 0.84
N LEU A 30 -24.10 -19.94 1.15
CA LEU A 30 -22.66 -20.18 1.08
C LEU A 30 -22.17 -20.13 -0.36
N GLU A 31 -22.92 -20.66 -1.32
CA GLU A 31 -22.54 -20.62 -2.74
C GLU A 31 -22.53 -19.18 -3.28
N ASP A 32 -23.53 -18.36 -2.90
CA ASP A 32 -23.54 -16.93 -3.20
C ASP A 32 -22.41 -16.16 -2.49
N GLU A 33 -22.12 -16.49 -1.23
CA GLU A 33 -21.00 -15.89 -0.49
C GLU A 33 -19.65 -16.30 -1.07
N VAL A 34 -19.47 -17.57 -1.44
CA VAL A 34 -18.26 -18.08 -2.12
C VAL A 34 -18.10 -17.41 -3.46
N ARG A 35 -19.15 -17.28 -4.27
CA ARG A 35 -19.09 -16.55 -5.55
C ARG A 35 -18.68 -15.09 -5.36
N ARG A 36 -19.26 -14.38 -4.39
CA ARG A 36 -18.88 -12.99 -4.06
C ARG A 36 -17.46 -12.89 -3.52
N LEU A 37 -17.00 -13.87 -2.75
CA LEU A 37 -15.63 -13.93 -2.23
C LEU A 37 -14.62 -14.24 -3.35
N ASP A 38 -14.98 -15.10 -4.29
CA ASP A 38 -14.18 -15.41 -5.48
C ASP A 38 -14.09 -14.17 -6.38
N GLU A 39 -15.18 -13.45 -6.60
CA GLU A 39 -15.19 -12.17 -7.31
C GLU A 39 -14.31 -11.11 -6.62
N LEU A 40 -14.40 -10.98 -5.30
CA LEU A 40 -13.53 -10.09 -4.52
C LEU A 40 -12.06 -10.52 -4.60
N THR A 41 -11.78 -11.82 -4.58
CA THR A 41 -10.42 -12.37 -4.70
C THR A 41 -9.85 -12.14 -6.10
N VAL A 42 -10.66 -12.33 -7.15
CA VAL A 42 -10.29 -12.05 -8.54
C VAL A 42 -10.06 -10.55 -8.74
N SER A 43 -10.92 -9.70 -8.18
CA SER A 43 -10.74 -8.24 -8.21
C SER A 43 -9.46 -7.81 -7.49
N ASP A 44 -9.18 -8.35 -6.31
CA ASP A 44 -7.95 -8.07 -5.57
C ASP A 44 -6.70 -8.56 -6.31
N LEU A 45 -6.74 -9.75 -6.92
CA LEU A 45 -5.67 -10.26 -7.77
C LEU A 45 -5.45 -9.40 -9.02
N ALA A 46 -6.52 -8.92 -9.66
CA ALA A 46 -6.44 -8.04 -10.82
C ALA A 46 -5.84 -6.68 -10.44
N VAL A 47 -6.27 -6.10 -9.31
CA VAL A 47 -5.71 -4.85 -8.79
C VAL A 47 -4.24 -5.02 -8.43
N ARG A 48 -3.88 -6.11 -7.73
CA ARG A 48 -2.48 -6.44 -7.42
C ARG A 48 -1.64 -6.59 -8.68
N GLY A 49 -2.15 -7.28 -9.71
CA GLY A 49 -1.48 -7.41 -11.00
C GLY A 49 -1.25 -6.07 -11.68
N SER A 50 -2.24 -5.18 -11.65
CA SER A 50 -2.10 -3.82 -12.17
C SER A 50 -1.03 -3.02 -11.43
N ILE A 51 -1.00 -3.08 -10.09
CA ILE A 51 0.01 -2.40 -9.27
C ILE A 51 1.41 -2.97 -9.58
N ALA A 52 1.53 -4.29 -9.74
CA ALA A 52 2.79 -4.94 -10.08
C ALA A 52 3.32 -4.48 -11.45
N LEU A 53 2.46 -4.41 -12.47
CA LEU A 53 2.83 -3.91 -13.79
C LEU A 53 3.25 -2.44 -13.75
N SER A 54 2.52 -1.57 -13.04
CA SER A 54 2.92 -0.18 -12.83
C SER A 54 4.29 -0.09 -12.16
N TYR A 55 4.53 -0.88 -11.11
CA TYR A 55 5.82 -0.92 -10.41
C TYR A 55 6.97 -1.44 -11.28
N GLU A 56 6.73 -2.44 -12.12
CA GLU A 56 7.71 -2.95 -13.09
C GLU A 56 7.98 -1.96 -14.23
N GLY A 57 7.06 -1.05 -14.52
CA GLY A 57 7.30 0.07 -15.46
C GLY A 57 8.27 1.12 -14.93
N LEU A 58 8.43 1.22 -13.61
CA LEU A 58 9.19 2.30 -12.98
C LEU A 58 10.70 2.21 -13.22
N ARG A 59 11.36 3.37 -13.34
CA ARG A 59 12.81 3.53 -13.29
C ARG A 59 13.36 3.19 -11.89
N PRO A 60 14.67 2.85 -11.78
CA PRO A 60 15.28 2.48 -10.50
C PRO A 60 15.07 3.49 -9.35
N PRO A 61 15.14 4.82 -9.56
CA PRO A 61 14.87 5.80 -8.51
C PRO A 61 13.43 5.70 -7.97
N ALA A 62 12.43 5.67 -8.84
CA ALA A 62 11.02 5.55 -8.47
C ALA A 62 10.70 4.20 -7.79
N ARG A 63 11.27 3.08 -8.25
CA ARG A 63 11.14 1.77 -7.56
C ARG A 63 11.72 1.78 -6.15
N ARG A 64 12.84 2.48 -5.95
CA ARG A 64 13.47 2.63 -4.63
C ARG A 64 12.60 3.48 -3.73
N ALA A 65 12.10 4.61 -4.24
CA ALA A 65 11.15 5.48 -3.53
C ALA A 65 9.92 4.70 -3.07
N PHE A 66 9.26 3.98 -3.98
CA PHE A 66 8.06 3.20 -3.70
C PHE A 66 8.25 2.21 -2.53
N ARG A 67 9.36 1.46 -2.54
CA ARG A 67 9.68 0.51 -1.46
C ARG A 67 9.97 1.21 -0.12
N LEU A 68 10.67 2.34 -0.14
CA LEU A 68 10.94 3.10 1.09
C LEU A 68 9.66 3.68 1.69
N LEU A 69 8.74 4.14 0.84
CA LEU A 69 7.42 4.61 1.25
C LEU A 69 6.58 3.48 1.89
N GLY A 70 6.60 2.28 1.29
CA GLY A 70 6.00 1.08 1.87
C GLY A 70 6.54 0.72 3.25
N ARG A 71 7.86 0.86 3.47
CA ARG A 71 8.50 0.63 4.78
C ARG A 71 8.04 1.60 5.86
N CYS A 72 7.97 2.88 5.52
CA CYS A 72 7.59 3.91 6.48
C CYS A 72 6.09 3.87 6.81
N ARG A 73 5.31 3.06 6.07
CA ARG A 73 3.85 2.90 6.22
C ARG A 73 3.12 4.25 6.20
N LEU A 74 3.66 5.22 5.47
CA LEU A 74 3.10 6.56 5.36
C LEU A 74 1.86 6.52 4.46
N ALA A 75 0.72 6.99 4.97
CA ALA A 75 -0.50 7.08 4.20
C ALA A 75 -0.59 8.40 3.43
N ASP A 76 -0.21 9.49 4.09
CA ASP A 76 -0.20 10.87 3.59
C ASP A 76 1.16 11.46 3.91
N LEU A 77 1.76 12.14 2.94
CA LEU A 77 3.12 12.66 3.07
C LEU A 77 3.31 13.96 2.28
N PRO A 78 4.05 14.92 2.84
CA PRO A 78 4.43 16.12 2.12
C PRO A 78 5.54 15.82 1.09
N ALA A 79 5.64 16.67 0.08
CA ALA A 79 6.61 16.55 -1.01
C ALA A 79 8.04 16.37 -0.50
N TRP A 80 8.44 17.15 0.50
CA TRP A 80 9.79 17.07 1.07
C TRP A 80 10.09 15.72 1.74
N ALA A 81 9.08 15.02 2.26
CA ALA A 81 9.29 13.71 2.88
C ALA A 81 9.66 12.69 1.80
N VAL A 82 9.02 12.77 0.64
CA VAL A 82 9.37 11.94 -0.53
C VAL A 82 10.81 12.23 -0.96
N THR A 83 11.15 13.52 -1.12
CA THR A 83 12.49 13.90 -1.59
C THR A 83 13.60 13.52 -0.60
N THR A 84 13.34 13.69 0.69
CA THR A 84 14.27 13.30 1.78
C THR A 84 14.52 11.78 1.77
N LEU A 85 13.48 10.97 1.54
CA LEU A 85 13.62 9.51 1.46
C LEU A 85 14.37 9.05 0.22
N ILE A 86 14.21 9.76 -0.90
CA ILE A 86 14.86 9.42 -2.16
C ILE A 86 16.35 9.79 -2.13
N GLY A 87 16.69 10.95 -1.57
CA GLY A 87 18.07 11.36 -1.30
C GLY A 87 18.96 11.51 -2.54
N THR A 88 18.36 11.62 -3.74
CA THR A 88 19.05 11.78 -5.03
C THR A 88 18.54 13.01 -5.76
N PRO A 89 19.32 13.60 -6.69
CA PRO A 89 18.86 14.73 -7.51
C PRO A 89 17.56 14.44 -8.28
N ASP A 90 17.29 13.18 -8.61
CA ASP A 90 16.10 12.77 -9.39
C ASP A 90 14.82 12.59 -8.54
N ALA A 91 14.77 13.18 -7.35
CA ALA A 91 13.67 12.97 -6.42
C ALA A 91 12.32 13.46 -6.98
N ASP A 92 12.31 14.64 -7.59
CA ASP A 92 11.09 15.24 -8.16
C ASP A 92 10.57 14.41 -9.33
N GLU A 93 11.45 13.99 -10.24
CA GLU A 93 11.07 13.11 -11.36
C GLU A 93 10.54 11.75 -10.89
N ALA A 94 11.12 11.20 -9.82
CA ALA A 94 10.65 9.94 -9.25
C ALA A 94 9.26 10.10 -8.59
N VAL A 95 8.95 11.25 -8.00
CA VAL A 95 7.61 11.54 -7.49
C VAL A 95 6.62 11.66 -8.63
N GLU A 96 6.97 12.42 -9.66
CA GLU A 96 6.14 12.60 -10.86
C GLU A 96 5.82 11.26 -11.52
N GLU A 97 6.83 10.42 -11.73
CA GLU A 97 6.66 9.08 -12.30
C GLU A 97 5.74 8.18 -11.45
N LEU A 98 5.84 8.26 -10.11
CA LEU A 98 4.94 7.53 -9.22
C LEU A 98 3.49 8.04 -9.31
N VAL A 99 3.29 9.34 -9.53
CA VAL A 99 1.96 9.92 -9.73
C VAL A 99 1.39 9.51 -11.09
N GLU A 100 2.19 9.59 -12.15
CA GLU A 100 1.81 9.15 -13.50
C GLU A 100 1.44 7.66 -13.53
N ALA A 101 2.19 6.82 -12.81
CA ALA A 101 1.91 5.40 -12.65
C ALA A 101 0.70 5.09 -11.74
N SER A 102 0.02 6.12 -11.22
CA SER A 102 -1.10 6.01 -10.26
C SER A 102 -0.73 5.25 -8.96
N LEU A 103 0.55 5.29 -8.59
CA LEU A 103 1.09 4.72 -7.35
C LEU A 103 1.13 5.76 -6.23
N LEU A 104 1.07 7.04 -6.57
CA LEU A 104 0.81 8.17 -5.69
C LEU A 104 -0.34 9.03 -6.22
N GLU A 105 -1.13 9.59 -5.31
CA GLU A 105 -2.19 10.56 -5.61
C GLU A 105 -1.77 11.93 -5.07
N ALA A 106 -1.74 12.96 -5.93
CA ALA A 106 -1.54 14.34 -5.50
C ALA A 106 -2.82 14.89 -4.85
N ARG A 107 -2.72 15.37 -3.61
CA ARG A 107 -3.86 15.84 -2.77
C ARG A 107 -3.96 17.36 -2.68
N GLY A 108 -3.14 18.08 -3.44
CA GLY A 108 -3.02 19.55 -3.38
C GLY A 108 -1.90 19.99 -2.44
N ALA A 109 -1.96 21.23 -1.95
CA ALA A 109 -1.01 21.78 -0.99
C ALA A 109 -1.61 21.86 0.41
N ASP A 110 -0.79 21.72 1.46
CA ASP A 110 -1.22 22.00 2.82
C ASP A 110 -1.16 23.50 3.17
N GLN A 111 -1.40 23.82 4.45
CA GLN A 111 -1.48 25.20 4.93
C GLN A 111 -0.17 25.99 4.78
N THR A 112 0.95 25.29 4.54
CA THR A 112 2.27 25.90 4.33
C THR A 112 2.61 26.07 2.84
N GLY A 113 1.71 25.65 1.94
CA GLY A 113 1.95 25.62 0.50
C GLY A 113 2.74 24.40 0.03
N GLU A 114 3.07 23.45 0.93
CA GLU A 114 3.76 22.22 0.57
C GLU A 114 2.81 21.21 -0.08
N GLY A 115 3.20 20.67 -1.24
CA GLY A 115 2.45 19.62 -1.94
C GLY A 115 2.28 18.36 -1.10
N ARG A 116 1.11 17.74 -1.16
CA ARG A 116 0.73 16.54 -0.41
C ARG A 116 0.46 15.38 -1.35
N TYR A 117 0.96 14.22 -0.97
CA TYR A 117 0.78 12.97 -1.71
C TYR A 117 0.17 11.91 -0.81
N ARG A 118 -0.61 11.01 -1.40
CA ARG A 118 -1.22 9.88 -0.71
C ARG A 118 -0.94 8.58 -1.46
N MET A 119 -0.64 7.51 -0.71
CA MET A 119 -0.73 6.15 -1.24
C MET A 119 -2.09 5.55 -0.90
N HIS A 120 -2.76 5.01 -1.92
CA HIS A 120 -3.96 4.20 -1.70
C HIS A 120 -3.64 2.96 -0.85
N ASP A 121 -4.63 2.47 -0.11
CA ASP A 121 -4.40 1.44 0.90
C ASP A 121 -3.86 0.14 0.29
N LEU A 122 -4.37 -0.30 -0.86
CA LEU A 122 -3.88 -1.49 -1.56
C LEU A 122 -2.45 -1.29 -2.11
N VAL A 123 -2.15 -0.10 -2.63
CA VAL A 123 -0.81 0.26 -3.11
C VAL A 123 0.19 0.26 -1.95
N ARG A 124 -0.21 0.81 -0.80
CA ARG A 124 0.61 0.83 0.43
C ARG A 124 0.88 -0.58 0.96
N LEU A 125 -0.12 -1.47 0.92
CA LEU A 125 0.05 -2.87 1.30
C LEU A 125 1.05 -3.57 0.37
N TYR A 126 0.90 -3.40 -0.94
CA TYR A 126 1.83 -3.95 -1.93
C TYR A 126 3.27 -3.41 -1.76
N ALA A 127 3.41 -2.11 -1.53
CA ALA A 127 4.70 -1.48 -1.24
C ALA A 127 5.36 -2.03 0.02
N ALA A 128 4.56 -2.29 1.07
CA ALA A 128 5.03 -2.87 2.33
C ALA A 128 5.51 -4.32 2.17
N GLU A 129 4.85 -5.12 1.33
CA GLU A 129 5.30 -6.48 1.02
C GLU A 129 6.66 -6.48 0.29
N LEU A 130 6.81 -5.67 -0.76
CA LEU A 130 8.10 -5.53 -1.47
C LEU A 130 9.24 -5.02 -0.57
N ALA A 131 8.87 -4.24 0.43
CA ALA A 131 9.76 -3.67 1.41
C ALA A 131 10.29 -4.70 2.41
N GLU A 132 9.51 -5.71 2.79
CA GLU A 132 9.94 -6.79 3.68
C GLU A 132 11.03 -7.65 3.02
N ASP A 133 11.00 -7.79 1.69
CA ASP A 133 11.96 -8.62 0.96
C ASP A 133 13.35 -7.98 0.77
N THR A 134 13.50 -6.66 0.87
CA THR A 134 14.71 -5.96 0.37
C THR A 134 15.58 -5.25 1.44
N GLY A 135 15.54 -5.61 2.73
CA GLY A 135 16.42 -4.96 3.73
C GLY A 135 15.89 -4.78 5.16
N GLY A 136 16.83 -4.79 6.11
CA GLY A 136 16.57 -4.88 7.55
C GLY A 136 16.33 -3.56 8.29
N LEU A 137 16.08 -3.69 9.59
CA LEU A 137 15.70 -2.64 10.56
C LEU A 137 16.53 -1.35 10.46
N ARG A 138 17.81 -1.45 10.12
CA ARG A 138 18.74 -0.31 10.00
C ARG A 138 18.31 0.70 8.93
N THR A 139 17.79 0.24 7.80
CA THR A 139 17.32 1.12 6.71
C THR A 139 16.03 1.84 7.10
N VAL A 140 15.16 1.16 7.86
CA VAL A 140 13.94 1.78 8.40
C VAL A 140 14.31 2.87 9.38
N LEU A 141 15.18 2.56 10.35
CA LEU A 141 15.62 3.51 11.36
C LEU A 141 16.26 4.75 10.72
N SER A 142 17.14 4.57 9.73
CA SER A 142 17.76 5.70 9.03
C SER A 142 16.76 6.56 8.26
N ALA A 143 15.77 5.93 7.62
CA ALA A 143 14.73 6.65 6.89
C ALA A 143 13.81 7.43 7.84
N THR A 144 13.40 6.83 8.96
CA THR A 144 12.58 7.49 9.97
C THR A 144 13.32 8.64 10.65
N LEU A 145 14.61 8.46 10.98
CA LEU A 145 15.42 9.53 11.54
C LEU A 145 15.60 10.69 10.54
N ALA A 146 15.90 10.41 9.28
CA ALA A 146 16.02 11.45 8.26
C ALA A 146 14.72 12.25 8.09
N LEU A 147 13.56 11.59 8.12
CA LEU A 147 12.26 12.25 8.10
C LEU A 147 12.01 13.11 9.34
N ALA A 148 12.37 12.61 10.53
CA ALA A 148 12.21 13.34 11.78
C ALA A 148 13.11 14.59 11.81
N ASP A 149 14.36 14.47 11.37
CA ASP A 149 15.31 15.58 11.28
C ASP A 149 14.83 16.64 10.28
N ALA A 150 14.36 16.21 9.11
CA ALA A 150 13.82 17.10 8.09
C ALA A 150 12.51 17.79 8.52
N ALA A 151 11.66 17.10 9.30
CA ALA A 151 10.49 17.71 9.92
C ALA A 151 10.89 18.75 10.97
N ALA A 152 11.84 18.42 11.84
CA ALA A 152 12.30 19.31 12.90
C ALA A 152 12.93 20.59 12.35
N ALA A 153 13.69 20.49 11.25
CA ALA A 153 14.27 21.64 10.55
C ALA A 153 13.23 22.57 9.90
N ARG A 154 11.97 22.12 9.78
CA ARG A 154 10.85 22.86 9.19
C ARG A 154 9.85 23.40 10.21
N LEU A 155 10.01 23.06 11.49
CA LEU A 155 9.18 23.63 12.55
C LEU A 155 9.57 25.11 12.77
N PRO A 156 8.59 26.01 12.95
CA PRO A 156 8.83 27.43 13.20
C PRO A 156 9.46 27.71 14.57
#